data_AF-N1P568-F1
#
_entry.id   AF-N1P568-F1
#
_cell.length_a   1.000
_cell.length_b   1.000
_cell.length_c   1.000
_cell.angle_alpha   90.00
_cell.angle_beta   90.00
_cell.angle_gamma   90.00
#
_symmetry.space_group_name_H-M   'P 1'
#
loop_
_entity.id
_entity.type
_entity.pdbx_description
1 polymer ?
#
loop_
_entity_poly.entity_id
_entity_poly.type
_entity_poly.pdbx_seq_one_letter_code
_entity_poly.pdbx_strand_id
1 'polypeptide(L)'
;MGKSAVIFVERATPATLTELKDALSNSILSVRDPWSIDFRTYRCSIKNLPADVSKLMYSITFHHHGRQTVLIKDNSAMVTTAAAADIPPALVFNGSSTGVPESIDTILSSKLSNIWMQRQLIKGDAGETLILDGLTVRLVNLFSSTGFKGLLIELQADEAGEFETKIAGIEGHLAEIRAKEYKTSSDSLGPDTSNEICDLAYQYVRALEL
;
A
#
# COMPACT_ATOMS: atom_id res chain seq x y z
N MET A 1 6.48 1.94 18.67
CA MET A 1 5.54 1.44 17.65
C MET A 1 5.64 2.40 16.49
N GLY A 2 5.94 1.88 15.30
CA GLY A 2 6.12 2.73 14.14
C GLY A 2 4.81 3.38 13.75
N LYS A 3 4.87 4.60 13.20
CA LYS A 3 3.72 5.24 12.57
C LYS A 3 3.93 5.25 11.05
N SER A 4 2.84 5.06 10.33
CA SER A 4 2.83 5.17 8.87
C SER A 4 1.79 6.18 8.40
N ALA A 5 2.03 6.74 7.23
CA ALA A 5 1.09 7.58 6.50
C ALA A 5 1.30 7.39 5.00
N VAL A 6 0.25 7.62 4.24
CA VAL A 6 0.26 7.55 2.77
C VAL A 6 -0.24 8.87 2.22
N ILE A 7 0.55 9.47 1.33
CA ILE A 7 0.18 10.66 0.57
C ILE A 7 0.05 10.24 -0.89
N PHE A 8 -1.10 10.52 -1.50
CA PHE A 8 -1.34 10.31 -2.92
C PHE A 8 -1.52 11.66 -3.63
N VAL A 9 -0.66 11.93 -4.60
CA VAL A 9 -0.68 13.14 -5.44
C VAL A 9 -1.31 12.79 -6.78
N GLU A 10 -2.59 13.09 -6.95
CA GLU A 10 -3.39 12.67 -8.11
C GLU A 10 -2.96 13.39 -9.40
N ARG A 11 -2.68 14.69 -9.31
CA ARG A 11 -2.24 15.53 -10.43
C ARG A 11 -0.72 15.62 -10.58
N ALA A 12 -0.01 14.57 -10.22
CA ALA A 12 1.43 14.50 -10.47
C ALA A 12 1.73 14.32 -11.96
N THR A 13 2.99 14.51 -12.33
CA THR A 13 3.56 13.95 -13.55
C THR A 13 4.66 12.96 -13.16
N PRO A 14 5.14 12.08 -14.06
CA PRO A 14 6.27 11.22 -13.74
C PRO A 14 7.51 11.99 -13.27
N ALA A 15 7.67 13.25 -13.69
CA ALA A 15 8.76 14.12 -13.25
C ALA A 15 8.64 14.60 -11.80
N THR A 16 7.42 14.63 -11.24
CA THR A 16 7.16 15.07 -9.86
C THR A 16 7.91 14.22 -8.83
N LEU A 17 8.14 12.93 -9.12
CA LEU A 17 8.97 12.07 -8.27
C LEU A 17 10.41 12.61 -8.19
N THR A 18 10.99 12.92 -9.34
CA THR A 18 12.36 13.47 -9.44
C THR A 18 12.43 14.86 -8.80
N GLU A 19 11.46 15.73 -9.06
CA GLU A 19 11.40 17.07 -8.46
C GLU A 19 11.32 17.01 -6.93
N LEU A 20 10.50 16.10 -6.38
CA LEU A 20 10.40 15.90 -4.94
C LEU A 20 11.70 15.33 -4.36
N LYS A 21 12.32 14.37 -5.05
CA LYS A 21 13.62 13.81 -4.64
C LYS A 21 14.70 14.90 -4.60
N ASP A 22 14.72 15.78 -5.59
CA ASP A 22 15.66 16.90 -5.66
C ASP A 22 15.40 17.90 -4.52
N ALA A 23 14.13 18.20 -4.20
CA ALA A 23 13.76 19.02 -3.06
C ALA A 23 14.20 18.41 -1.71
N LEU A 24 14.13 17.09 -1.59
CA LEU A 24 14.54 16.34 -0.40
C LEU A 24 16.06 16.08 -0.33
N SER A 25 16.82 16.33 -1.41
CA SER A 25 18.21 15.88 -1.57
C SER A 25 19.13 16.22 -0.41
N ASN A 26 18.99 17.42 0.16
CA ASN A 26 19.81 17.89 1.29
C ASN A 26 19.54 17.13 2.61
N SER A 27 18.41 16.44 2.70
CA SER A 27 17.94 15.75 3.89
C SER A 27 18.05 14.22 3.76
N ILE A 28 18.45 13.71 2.60
CA ILE A 28 18.62 12.27 2.33
C ILE A 28 19.92 11.78 2.97
N LEU A 29 19.79 10.81 3.89
CA LEU A 29 20.92 10.10 4.49
C LEU A 29 21.38 8.93 3.62
N SER A 30 20.44 8.18 3.04
CA SER A 30 20.75 7.07 2.13
C SER A 30 19.55 6.73 1.22
N VAL A 31 19.85 6.06 0.11
CA VAL A 31 18.84 5.50 -0.82
C VAL A 31 18.93 3.99 -0.75
N ARG A 32 17.79 3.31 -0.60
CA ARG A 32 17.71 1.84 -0.56
C ARG A 32 17.21 1.25 -1.88
N ASP A 33 17.17 -0.08 -1.93
CA ASP A 33 16.71 -0.85 -3.07
C ASP A 33 15.33 -0.40 -3.58
N PRO A 34 15.10 -0.53 -4.89
CA PRO A 34 13.82 -0.21 -5.47
C PRO A 34 12.73 -1.15 -4.95
N TRP A 35 11.51 -0.64 -4.87
CA TRP A 35 10.35 -1.39 -4.37
C TRP A 35 9.19 -1.34 -5.36
N SER A 36 8.21 -2.23 -5.18
CA SER A 36 7.01 -2.26 -5.99
C SER A 36 5.77 -2.57 -5.16
N ILE A 37 4.62 -2.18 -5.70
CA ILE A 37 3.32 -2.35 -5.07
C ILE A 37 2.28 -2.69 -6.12
N ASP A 38 1.44 -3.66 -5.80
CA ASP A 38 0.20 -3.91 -6.55
C ASP A 38 -1.00 -3.54 -5.66
N PHE A 39 -1.83 -2.62 -6.14
CA PHE A 39 -3.13 -2.29 -5.54
C PHE A 39 -4.24 -2.76 -6.49
N ARG A 40 -5.06 -3.70 -6.03
CA ARG A 40 -6.19 -4.26 -6.78
C ARG A 40 -7.50 -3.91 -6.10
N THR A 41 -8.47 -3.50 -6.91
CA THR A 41 -9.86 -3.34 -6.48
C THR A 41 -10.70 -4.44 -7.09
N TYR A 42 -11.38 -5.20 -6.26
CA TYR A 42 -12.34 -6.23 -6.64
C TYR A 42 -13.76 -5.76 -6.35
N ARG A 43 -14.70 -6.16 -7.21
CA ARG A 43 -16.12 -5.97 -6.98
C ARG A 43 -16.84 -7.31 -6.90
N CYS A 44 -17.73 -7.42 -5.93
CA CYS A 44 -18.60 -8.55 -5.78
C CYS A 44 -19.71 -8.54 -6.86
N SER A 45 -19.87 -9.66 -7.54
CA SER A 45 -20.90 -9.90 -8.56
C SER A 45 -22.25 -10.34 -7.96
N ILE A 46 -22.28 -10.69 -6.67
CA ILE A 46 -23.50 -11.13 -5.98
C ILE A 46 -24.49 -9.96 -5.87
N LYS A 47 -25.70 -10.16 -6.39
CA LYS A 47 -26.74 -9.12 -6.43
C LYS A 47 -27.45 -8.95 -5.09
N ASN A 48 -27.71 -10.06 -4.38
CA ASN A 48 -28.52 -10.13 -3.17
C ASN A 48 -27.70 -9.97 -1.88
N LEU A 49 -26.77 -9.01 -1.87
CA LEU A 49 -26.03 -8.66 -0.66
C LEU A 49 -26.89 -7.74 0.23
N PRO A 50 -26.81 -7.88 1.56
CA PRO A 50 -27.34 -6.89 2.50
C PRO A 50 -26.84 -5.47 2.17
N ALA A 51 -27.65 -4.45 2.44
CA ALA A 51 -27.35 -3.07 2.05
C ALA A 51 -26.16 -2.46 2.81
N ASP A 52 -25.85 -3.00 3.97
CA ASP A 52 -24.74 -2.64 4.85
C ASP A 52 -23.39 -3.23 4.42
N VAL A 53 -23.39 -4.21 3.51
CA VAL A 53 -22.17 -4.89 3.08
C VAL A 53 -21.58 -4.24 1.83
N SER A 54 -20.33 -3.81 1.90
CA SER A 54 -19.64 -3.25 0.73
C SER A 54 -19.49 -4.31 -0.35
N LYS A 55 -19.78 -3.89 -1.59
CA LYS A 55 -19.50 -4.70 -2.80
C LYS A 55 -18.04 -4.61 -3.23
N LEU A 56 -17.22 -3.81 -2.55
CA LEU A 56 -15.81 -3.62 -2.88
C LEU A 56 -14.93 -4.37 -1.90
N MET A 57 -13.82 -4.88 -2.41
CA MET A 57 -12.74 -5.47 -1.64
C MET A 57 -11.42 -4.99 -2.25
N TYR A 58 -10.48 -4.65 -1.40
CA TYR A 58 -9.17 -4.16 -1.80
C TYR A 58 -8.12 -5.23 -1.49
N SER A 59 -7.14 -5.37 -2.37
CA SER A 59 -5.99 -6.24 -2.18
C SER A 59 -4.73 -5.43 -2.45
N ILE A 60 -3.83 -5.38 -1.48
CA ILE A 60 -2.58 -4.62 -1.55
C ILE A 60 -1.43 -5.59 -1.32
N THR A 61 -0.58 -5.76 -2.33
CA THR A 61 0.64 -6.58 -2.23
C THR A 61 1.85 -5.68 -2.05
N PHE A 62 2.48 -5.80 -0.88
CA PHE A 62 3.68 -5.06 -0.51
C PHE A 62 4.92 -5.91 -0.77
N HIS A 63 5.66 -5.62 -1.86
CA HIS A 63 6.85 -6.40 -2.18
C HIS A 63 8.00 -6.14 -1.20
N HIS A 64 8.04 -4.94 -0.58
CA HIS A 64 9.03 -4.56 0.44
C HIS A 64 8.73 -5.11 1.83
N HIS A 65 7.52 -5.61 2.10
CA HIS A 65 7.14 -6.26 3.36
C HIS A 65 7.04 -7.77 3.20
N GLY A 66 8.13 -8.42 2.75
CA GLY A 66 8.16 -9.88 2.60
C GLY A 66 7.16 -10.44 1.59
N ARG A 67 6.69 -9.61 0.63
CA ARG A 67 5.66 -9.97 -0.35
C ARG A 67 4.34 -10.40 0.29
N GLN A 68 3.99 -9.76 1.40
CA GLN A 68 2.69 -9.94 2.03
C GLN A 68 1.59 -9.24 1.23
N THR A 69 0.42 -9.87 1.16
CA THR A 69 -0.78 -9.33 0.53
C THR A 69 -1.85 -9.14 1.59
N VAL A 70 -2.32 -7.90 1.74
CA VAL A 70 -3.39 -7.54 2.68
C VAL A 70 -4.69 -7.37 1.90
N LEU A 71 -5.72 -8.13 2.29
CA LEU A 71 -7.08 -7.94 1.84
C LEU A 71 -7.84 -7.06 2.82
N ILE A 72 -8.58 -6.07 2.33
CA ILE A 72 -9.45 -5.20 3.13
C ILE A 72 -10.88 -5.29 2.61
N LYS A 73 -11.81 -5.55 3.53
CA LYS A 73 -13.26 -5.55 3.28
C LYS A 73 -14.01 -5.20 4.57
N ASP A 74 -14.94 -4.25 4.51
CA ASP A 74 -15.81 -3.83 5.63
C ASP A 74 -15.04 -3.62 6.95
N ASN A 75 -13.98 -2.79 6.93
CA ASN A 75 -13.08 -2.53 8.07
C ASN A 75 -12.41 -3.76 8.69
N SER A 76 -12.43 -4.90 8.00
CA SER A 76 -11.68 -6.10 8.36
C SER A 76 -10.51 -6.27 7.42
N ALA A 77 -9.37 -6.70 7.95
CA ALA A 77 -8.18 -7.02 7.17
C ALA A 77 -7.76 -8.47 7.35
N MET A 78 -7.29 -9.08 6.26
CA MET A 78 -6.66 -10.39 6.26
C MET A 78 -5.28 -10.28 5.62
N VAL A 79 -4.25 -10.69 6.36
CA VAL A 79 -2.88 -10.75 5.85
C VAL A 79 -2.64 -12.15 5.30
N THR A 80 -2.15 -12.22 4.08
CA THR A 80 -1.74 -13.46 3.41
C THR A 80 -0.30 -13.31 2.93
N THR A 81 0.38 -14.44 2.78
CA THR A 81 1.76 -14.47 2.29
C THR A 81 1.89 -15.54 1.23
N ALA A 82 2.64 -15.21 0.18
CA ALA A 82 3.04 -16.17 -0.85
C ALA A 82 4.46 -16.71 -0.60
N ALA A 83 5.09 -16.34 0.51
CA ALA A 83 6.42 -16.83 0.85
C ALA A 83 6.34 -18.22 1.50
N ALA A 84 7.02 -19.19 0.90
CA ALA A 84 7.13 -20.55 1.45
C ALA A 84 7.75 -20.58 2.85
N ALA A 85 8.65 -19.63 3.15
CA ALA A 85 9.33 -19.51 4.44
C ALA A 85 8.36 -19.21 5.60
N ASP A 86 7.21 -18.60 5.32
CA ASP A 86 6.22 -18.24 6.33
C ASP A 86 5.28 -19.41 6.67
N ILE A 87 5.37 -20.53 5.95
CA ILE A 87 4.56 -21.72 6.23
C ILE A 87 5.18 -22.47 7.41
N PRO A 88 4.45 -22.67 8.52
CA PRO A 88 4.93 -23.49 9.62
C PRO A 88 5.37 -24.89 9.14
N PRO A 89 6.61 -25.33 9.43
CA PRO A 89 7.14 -26.62 8.96
C PRO A 89 6.27 -27.82 9.36
N ALA A 90 5.59 -27.74 10.51
CA ALA A 90 4.65 -28.75 10.98
C ALA A 90 3.48 -28.99 10.01
N LEU A 91 2.98 -27.95 9.33
CA LEU A 91 1.91 -28.10 8.35
C LEU A 91 2.37 -28.81 7.07
N VAL A 92 3.64 -28.62 6.68
CA VAL A 92 4.25 -29.34 5.56
C VAL A 92 4.52 -30.79 5.94
N PHE A 93 5.10 -31.02 7.12
CA PHE A 93 5.39 -32.37 7.64
C PHE A 93 4.14 -33.22 7.77
N ASN A 94 3.03 -32.64 8.23
CA ASN A 94 1.74 -33.32 8.37
C ASN A 94 0.98 -33.46 7.03
N GLY A 95 1.58 -33.11 5.90
CA GLY A 95 0.94 -33.18 4.57
C GLY A 95 -0.26 -32.24 4.39
N SER A 96 -0.45 -31.27 5.28
CA SER A 96 -1.55 -30.30 5.24
C SER A 96 -1.25 -29.11 4.32
N SER A 97 0.02 -28.91 3.96
CA SER A 97 0.46 -27.90 3.00
C SER A 97 1.49 -28.49 2.03
N THR A 98 1.45 -28.05 0.78
CA THR A 98 2.44 -28.40 -0.26
C THR A 98 3.74 -27.60 -0.12
N GLY A 99 3.82 -26.66 0.82
CA GLY A 99 4.97 -25.77 0.98
C GLY A 99 5.07 -24.66 -0.07
N VAL A 100 4.12 -24.60 -1.02
CA VAL A 100 4.06 -23.58 -2.07
C VAL A 100 2.70 -22.89 -2.00
N PRO A 101 2.59 -21.78 -1.24
CA PRO A 101 1.32 -21.08 -1.10
C PRO A 101 1.01 -20.33 -2.40
N GLU A 102 -0.23 -20.47 -2.88
CA GLU A 102 -0.73 -19.70 -4.01
C GLU A 102 -1.13 -18.28 -3.54
N SER A 103 -0.88 -17.26 -4.36
CA SER A 103 -1.29 -15.90 -4.01
C SER A 103 -2.81 -15.76 -3.94
N ILE A 104 -3.31 -14.97 -2.99
CA ILE A 104 -4.74 -14.76 -2.83
C ILE A 104 -5.38 -14.14 -4.09
N ASP A 105 -4.65 -13.27 -4.79
CA ASP A 105 -5.09 -12.67 -6.05
C ASP A 105 -5.25 -13.72 -7.17
N THR A 106 -4.40 -14.75 -7.19
CA THR A 106 -4.55 -15.89 -8.11
C THR A 106 -5.80 -16.69 -7.77
N ILE A 107 -6.07 -16.94 -6.48
CA ILE A 107 -7.28 -17.65 -6.04
C ILE A 107 -8.53 -16.86 -6.42
N LEU A 108 -8.52 -15.53 -6.21
CA LEU A 108 -9.62 -14.64 -6.56
C LEU A 108 -9.90 -14.64 -8.07
N SER A 109 -8.86 -14.58 -8.89
CA SER A 109 -8.99 -14.50 -10.34
C SER A 109 -9.27 -15.84 -11.03
N SER A 110 -8.84 -16.97 -10.44
CA SER A 110 -9.00 -18.29 -11.06
C SER A 110 -10.18 -19.08 -10.48
N LYS A 111 -10.29 -19.16 -9.15
CA LYS A 111 -11.25 -20.03 -8.44
C LYS A 111 -12.51 -19.28 -8.01
N LEU A 112 -12.39 -18.00 -7.67
CA LEU A 112 -13.50 -17.17 -7.18
C LEU A 112 -13.94 -16.09 -8.17
N SER A 113 -13.59 -16.23 -9.45
CA SER A 113 -13.89 -15.27 -10.53
C SER A 113 -15.39 -15.03 -10.73
N ASN A 114 -16.22 -16.03 -10.44
CA ASN A 114 -17.69 -15.90 -10.49
C ASN A 114 -18.25 -14.99 -9.38
N ILE A 115 -17.49 -14.77 -8.29
CA ILE A 115 -17.89 -13.96 -7.14
C ILE A 115 -17.21 -12.60 -7.19
N TRP A 116 -15.91 -12.58 -7.48
CA TRP A 116 -15.06 -11.39 -7.42
C TRP A 116 -14.49 -11.06 -8.80
N MET A 117 -14.85 -9.87 -9.29
CA MET A 117 -14.33 -9.33 -10.55
C MET A 117 -13.32 -8.23 -10.26
N GLN A 118 -12.10 -8.35 -10.79
CA GLN A 118 -11.09 -7.28 -10.69
C GLN A 118 -11.55 -6.08 -11.53
N ARG A 119 -11.80 -4.95 -10.87
CA ARG A 119 -12.19 -3.69 -11.52
C ARG A 119 -11.00 -2.87 -11.94
N GLN A 120 -9.99 -2.83 -11.09
CA GLN A 120 -8.85 -1.96 -11.26
C GLN A 120 -7.60 -2.66 -10.72
N LEU A 121 -6.50 -2.42 -11.41
CA LEU A 121 -5.16 -2.74 -10.97
C LEU A 121 -4.34 -1.47 -11.14
N ILE A 122 -3.80 -0.98 -10.04
CA ILE A 122 -2.85 0.11 -9.96
C ILE A 122 -1.52 -0.53 -9.53
N LYS A 123 -0.47 -0.27 -10.30
CA LYS A 123 0.88 -0.79 -10.05
C LYS A 123 1.84 0.35 -9.86
N GLY A 124 2.71 0.22 -8.87
CA GLY A 124 3.92 1.01 -8.74
C GLY A 124 5.11 0.10 -8.95
N ASP A 125 5.88 0.34 -10.00
CA ASP A 125 7.09 -0.40 -10.31
C ASP A 125 8.31 0.51 -10.18
N ALA A 126 9.44 -0.05 -9.74
CA ALA A 126 10.71 0.66 -9.57
C ALA A 126 10.60 1.94 -8.72
N GLY A 127 9.84 1.87 -7.62
CA GLY A 127 9.78 2.93 -6.63
C GLY A 127 11.12 3.13 -5.93
N GLU A 128 11.36 4.33 -5.41
CA GLU A 128 12.57 4.68 -4.67
C GLU A 128 12.30 4.69 -3.17
N THR A 129 13.27 4.26 -2.38
CA THR A 129 13.22 4.33 -0.91
C THR A 129 14.30 5.29 -0.42
N LEU A 130 13.89 6.41 0.16
CA LEU A 130 14.75 7.44 0.73
C LEU A 130 14.74 7.34 2.25
N ILE A 131 15.91 7.33 2.86
CA ILE A 131 16.06 7.37 4.32
C ILE A 131 16.45 8.78 4.72
N LEU A 132 15.61 9.43 5.51
CA LEU A 132 15.84 10.70 6.17
C LEU A 132 16.01 10.48 7.67
N ASP A 133 16.29 11.55 8.41
CA ASP A 133 16.47 11.49 9.86
C ASP A 133 15.17 11.05 10.59
N GLY A 134 15.17 9.80 11.06
CA GLY A 134 14.02 9.15 11.69
C GLY A 134 12.76 9.07 10.82
N LEU A 135 12.90 9.04 9.48
CA LEU A 135 11.80 8.90 8.53
C LEU A 135 12.25 8.12 7.30
N THR A 136 11.53 7.06 6.98
CA THR A 136 11.65 6.35 5.71
C THR A 136 10.56 6.87 4.77
N VAL A 137 10.97 7.39 3.61
CA VAL A 137 10.08 7.91 2.57
C VAL A 137 10.20 7.02 1.34
N ARG A 138 9.10 6.38 0.97
CA ARG A 138 9.01 5.50 -0.19
C ARG A 138 8.17 6.18 -1.26
N LEU A 139 8.78 6.45 -2.41
CA LEU A 139 8.17 7.16 -3.53
C LEU A 139 7.93 6.19 -4.68
N VAL A 140 6.76 6.20 -5.30
CA VAL A 140 6.52 5.40 -6.50
C VAL A 140 5.48 6.04 -7.43
N ASN A 141 5.77 6.01 -8.72
CA ASN A 141 4.83 6.41 -9.76
C ASN A 141 3.80 5.30 -9.97
N LEU A 142 2.51 5.64 -9.85
CA LEU A 142 1.42 4.69 -10.00
C LEU A 142 0.88 4.69 -11.43
N PHE A 143 0.72 3.51 -11.99
CA PHE A 143 0.18 3.26 -13.32
C PHE A 143 -1.00 2.30 -13.24
N SER A 144 -1.98 2.49 -14.11
CA SER A 144 -3.09 1.58 -14.30
C SER A 144 -3.21 1.21 -15.78
N SER A 145 -4.20 0.39 -16.14
CA SER A 145 -4.50 0.11 -17.55
C SER A 145 -4.83 1.37 -18.37
N THR A 146 -5.29 2.45 -17.74
CA THR A 146 -5.60 3.72 -18.41
C THR A 146 -4.42 4.69 -18.46
N GLY A 147 -3.22 4.27 -18.04
CA GLY A 147 -2.02 5.10 -17.97
C GLY A 147 -1.67 5.56 -16.55
N PHE A 148 -0.85 6.61 -16.48
CA PHE A 148 -0.36 7.21 -15.24
C PHE A 148 -1.52 7.70 -14.36
N LYS A 149 -1.44 7.42 -13.05
CA LYS A 149 -2.46 7.77 -12.07
C LYS A 149 -2.04 8.84 -11.08
N GLY A 150 -0.75 8.91 -10.76
CA GLY A 150 -0.25 9.86 -9.78
C GLY A 150 1.04 9.38 -9.13
N LEU A 151 1.54 10.18 -8.19
CA LEU A 151 2.67 9.83 -7.34
C LEU A 151 2.15 9.37 -5.99
N LEU A 152 2.66 8.25 -5.51
CA LEU A 152 2.40 7.74 -4.18
C LEU A 152 3.65 7.93 -3.31
N ILE A 153 3.40 8.37 -2.09
CA ILE A 153 4.42 8.63 -1.08
C ILE A 153 3.99 7.89 0.19
N GLU A 154 4.73 6.85 0.55
CA GLU A 154 4.58 6.15 1.80
C GLU A 154 5.62 6.68 2.79
N LEU A 155 5.15 7.06 3.97
CA LEU A 155 5.94 7.59 5.07
C LEU A 155 5.91 6.58 6.21
N GLN A 156 7.08 6.23 6.73
CA GLN A 156 7.22 5.35 7.89
C GLN A 156 8.22 5.96 8.88
N ALA A 157 7.82 6.13 10.12
CA ALA A 157 8.69 6.58 11.21
C ALA A 157 8.75 5.56 12.33
N ASP A 158 9.94 5.37 12.89
CA ASP A 158 10.19 4.44 14.00
C ASP A 158 9.69 5.02 15.33
N GLU A 159 9.71 6.35 15.47
CA GLU A 159 9.27 7.08 16.65
C GLU A 159 8.08 8.00 16.35
N ALA A 160 7.07 7.96 17.24
CA ALA A 160 5.80 8.65 17.03
C ALA A 160 5.80 10.15 17.38
N GLY A 161 6.79 10.63 18.15
CA GLY A 161 6.77 11.94 18.80
C GLY A 161 6.77 13.15 17.86
N GLU A 162 7.25 12.97 16.62
CA GLU A 162 7.40 14.05 15.64
C GLU A 162 6.78 13.72 14.27
N PHE A 163 5.97 12.67 14.19
CA PHE A 163 5.52 12.14 12.90
C PHE A 163 4.66 13.15 12.11
N GLU A 164 3.75 13.85 12.78
CA GLU A 164 2.90 14.85 12.14
C GLU A 164 3.71 16.04 11.60
N THR A 165 4.74 16.48 12.33
CA THR A 165 5.66 17.53 11.86
C THR A 165 6.43 17.08 10.62
N LYS A 166 6.82 15.81 10.58
CA LYS A 166 7.52 15.21 9.43
C LYS A 166 6.60 15.09 8.20
N ILE A 167 5.34 14.72 8.39
CA ILE A 167 4.32 14.75 7.33
C ILE A 167 4.18 16.17 6.79
N ALA A 168 3.99 17.16 7.67
CA ALA A 168 3.87 18.56 7.28
C ALA A 168 5.12 19.08 6.55
N GLY A 169 6.32 18.59 6.88
CA GLY A 169 7.55 18.88 6.16
C GLY A 169 7.52 18.37 4.71
N ILE A 170 7.08 17.13 4.50
CA ILE A 170 6.90 16.57 3.14
C ILE A 170 5.83 17.35 2.36
N GLU A 171 4.72 17.70 3.01
CA GLU A 171 3.68 18.54 2.41
C GLU A 171 4.18 19.95 2.05
N GLY A 172 5.12 20.50 2.83
CA GLY A 172 5.84 21.73 2.52
C GLY A 172 6.66 21.61 1.23
N HIS A 173 7.42 20.54 1.07
CA HIS A 173 8.17 20.27 -0.16
C HIS A 173 7.25 20.03 -1.37
N LEU A 174 6.10 19.37 -1.18
CA LEU A 174 5.08 19.24 -2.22
C LEU A 174 4.54 20.62 -2.66
N ALA A 175 4.38 21.56 -1.71
CA ALA A 175 3.97 22.92 -2.04
C ALA A 175 5.05 23.69 -2.82
N GLU A 176 6.34 23.48 -2.52
CA GLU A 176 7.47 24.08 -3.25
C GLU A 176 7.49 23.66 -4.72
N ILE A 177 7.25 22.38 -5.00
CA ILE A 177 7.16 21.83 -6.37
C ILE A 177 5.78 22.06 -7.01
N ARG A 178 4.90 22.82 -6.35
CA ARG A 178 3.54 23.18 -6.81
C ARG A 178 2.57 22.00 -6.96
N ALA A 179 2.83 20.88 -6.27
CA ALA A 179 1.92 19.76 -6.15
C ALA A 179 0.89 20.02 -5.03
N LYS A 180 -0.23 20.68 -5.38
CA LYS A 180 -1.24 21.13 -4.40
C LYS A 180 -2.43 20.19 -4.20
N GLU A 181 -2.66 19.28 -5.14
CA GLU A 181 -3.78 18.33 -5.09
C GLU A 181 -3.26 16.97 -4.62
N TYR A 182 -3.29 16.75 -3.31
CA TYR A 182 -2.92 15.49 -2.68
C TYR A 182 -3.91 15.08 -1.59
N LYS A 183 -3.97 13.77 -1.32
CA LYS A 183 -4.71 13.18 -0.21
C LYS A 183 -3.71 12.54 0.76
N THR A 184 -3.77 12.94 2.02
CA THR A 184 -2.95 12.34 3.10
C THR A 184 -3.84 11.46 3.97
N SER A 185 -3.38 10.24 4.27
CA SER A 185 -4.06 9.32 5.18
C SER A 185 -3.08 8.75 6.20
N SER A 186 -3.35 8.99 7.48
CA SER A 186 -2.67 8.38 8.64
C SER A 186 -3.64 7.54 9.49
N ASP A 187 -4.83 7.25 8.96
CA ASP A 187 -5.89 6.49 9.64
C ASP A 187 -5.42 5.08 10.06
N SER A 188 -5.99 4.57 11.15
CA SER A 188 -5.83 3.18 11.61
C SER A 188 -7.10 2.38 11.33
N LEU A 189 -6.96 1.08 11.04
CA LEU A 189 -8.08 0.21 10.71
C LEU A 189 -8.99 -0.05 11.92
N GLY A 190 -8.41 -0.15 13.13
CA GLY A 190 -9.15 -0.39 14.35
C GLY A 190 -8.48 0.21 15.59
N PRO A 191 -9.26 0.61 16.62
CA PRO A 191 -8.73 1.26 17.82
C PRO A 191 -8.03 0.29 18.79
N ASP A 192 -8.38 -1.01 18.76
CA ASP A 192 -8.02 -1.97 19.82
C ASP A 192 -6.86 -2.92 19.48
N THR A 193 -6.47 -2.99 18.19
CA THR A 193 -5.35 -3.83 17.73
C THR A 193 -4.57 -3.10 16.65
N SER A 194 -3.46 -2.48 17.03
CA SER A 194 -2.53 -1.87 16.08
C SER A 194 -1.77 -2.97 15.34
N ASN A 195 -1.99 -3.08 14.03
CA ASN A 195 -1.16 -3.92 13.17
C ASN A 195 -0.64 -3.05 12.04
N GLU A 196 0.66 -2.77 12.07
CA GLU A 196 1.32 -1.79 11.21
C GLU A 196 1.04 -2.04 9.72
N ILE A 197 1.03 -3.30 9.26
CA ILE A 197 0.77 -3.61 7.85
C ILE A 197 -0.71 -3.47 7.46
N CYS A 198 -1.62 -3.74 8.39
CA CYS A 198 -3.06 -3.57 8.17
C CYS A 198 -3.44 -2.10 8.15
N ASP A 199 -2.86 -1.31 9.05
CA ASP A 199 -3.04 0.14 9.10
C ASP A 199 -2.47 0.79 7.84
N LEU A 200 -1.26 0.39 7.41
CA LEU A 200 -0.70 0.83 6.14
C LEU A 200 -1.62 0.50 4.95
N ALA A 201 -2.08 -0.74 4.85
CA ALA A 201 -3.01 -1.16 3.80
C ALA A 201 -4.30 -0.32 3.81
N TYR A 202 -4.82 0.00 4.99
CA TYR A 202 -6.00 0.83 5.14
C TYR A 202 -5.74 2.27 4.66
N GLN A 203 -4.57 2.83 4.98
CA GLN A 203 -4.14 4.14 4.50
C GLN A 203 -4.04 4.19 2.97
N TYR A 204 -3.53 3.12 2.34
CA TYR A 204 -3.54 2.99 0.87
C TYR A 204 -4.95 3.03 0.30
N VAL A 205 -5.90 2.30 0.90
CA VAL A 205 -7.30 2.32 0.48
C VAL A 205 -7.86 3.74 0.60
N ARG A 206 -7.68 4.40 1.75
CA ARG A 206 -8.22 5.75 1.97
C ARG A 206 -7.60 6.82 1.06
N ALA A 207 -6.33 6.68 0.70
CA ALA A 207 -5.64 7.62 -0.19
C ALA A 207 -6.00 7.39 -1.67
N LEU A 208 -6.16 6.13 -2.11
CA LEU A 208 -6.38 5.76 -3.51
C LEU A 208 -7.86 5.60 -3.89
N GLU A 209 -8.75 5.42 -2.91
CA GLU A 209 -10.19 5.41 -3.12
C GLU A 209 -10.69 6.86 -3.34
N LEU A 210 -11.43 7.05 -4.44
CA LEU A 210 -11.99 8.34 -4.86
C LEU A 210 -13.37 8.58 -4.25
#